data_AF-A0A4Q9Q7M3-F1
#
_entry.id   AF-A0A4Q9Q7M3-F1
#
_cell.length_a   1.000
_cell.length_b   1.000
_cell.length_c   1.000
_cell.angle_alpha   90.00
_cell.angle_beta   90.00
_cell.angle_gamma   90.00
#
_symmetry.space_group_name_H-M   'P 1'
#
loop_
_entity.id
_entity.type
_entity.pdbx_description
1 polymer ?
#
loop_
_entity_poly.entity_id
_entity_poly.type
_entity_poly.pdbx_seq_one_letter_code
_entity_poly.pdbx_strand_id
1 'polypeptide(L)'
;MDDDKLDVTVYKFIPHAEDASQVLSEKILDEATSLVISTTRETVWYTPVRVDYAQFSKRGTCFQYHRAPDAHLVAETRPSASTTRYLKEWDEDIAVPDEEVCSLADLEEFDHGNLHRLFSARAVDVPPVMELNTPLADRVGRQPVADDSRKRSQDDLRVSSTSVKRRRIDDKDIPLRGVLPMPHFYASLLTSDSTPPLSHWARWPVKEGVIALPPHTLKSCEEYMEDPYARLAWIVPIRGCLQWDGATSATVLSDVPDGDTYEDFLPSPAAPRPDGILELTWTKDALRQLWDVLKGLRDAKNLGPLSLSFHAVPLGNAASSMEQYSYAGSHKQTTPSQPGSSPASQPAAPESSATCPPPSPLRAVDHFKIYHDAPYTKAVRNALHGWSYHKGDKKVRLLKGAKLVLVDELSQGLLLC
;
A
#
# COMPACT_ATOMS: atom_id res chain seq x y z
N MET A 1 16.11 -49.31 -3.75
CA MET A 1 15.68 -48.03 -4.34
C MET A 1 16.91 -47.48 -4.99
N ASP A 2 16.87 -47.29 -6.30
CA ASP A 2 17.94 -46.60 -7.01
C ASP A 2 18.12 -45.23 -6.36
N ASP A 3 19.37 -44.80 -6.15
CA ASP A 3 19.72 -43.46 -5.70
C ASP A 3 19.28 -42.48 -6.81
N ASP A 4 17.98 -42.19 -6.86
CA ASP A 4 17.42 -41.15 -7.69
C ASP A 4 18.12 -39.86 -7.29
N LYS A 5 18.86 -39.33 -8.25
CA LYS A 5 19.69 -38.14 -8.12
C LYS A 5 18.75 -36.97 -7.85
N LEU A 6 18.54 -36.64 -6.57
CA LEU A 6 17.75 -35.49 -6.15
C LEU A 6 18.29 -34.24 -6.85
N ASP A 7 17.46 -33.61 -7.68
CA ASP A 7 17.79 -32.36 -8.34
C ASP A 7 17.59 -31.21 -7.34
N VAL A 8 18.65 -30.87 -6.60
CA VAL A 8 18.62 -29.85 -5.55
C VAL A 8 19.16 -28.53 -6.09
N THR A 9 18.30 -27.50 -6.11
CA THR A 9 18.71 -26.12 -6.40
C THR A 9 18.84 -25.31 -5.10
N VAL A 10 20.01 -24.72 -4.87
CA VAL A 10 20.31 -23.95 -3.63
C VAL A 10 20.45 -22.47 -3.94
N TYR A 11 19.59 -21.64 -3.35
CA TYR A 11 19.69 -20.18 -3.45
C TYR A 11 20.37 -19.61 -2.21
N LYS A 12 21.58 -19.06 -2.36
CA LYS A 12 22.28 -18.34 -1.28
C LYS A 12 22.14 -16.84 -1.47
N PHE A 13 21.52 -16.18 -0.50
CA PHE A 13 21.45 -14.72 -0.47
C PHE A 13 22.67 -14.16 0.28
N ILE A 14 23.50 -13.36 -0.39
CA ILE A 14 24.65 -12.67 0.20
C ILE A 14 24.29 -11.18 0.32
N PRO A 15 24.07 -10.66 1.55
CA PRO A 15 23.54 -9.30 1.74
C PRO A 15 24.56 -8.18 1.43
N HIS A 16 25.87 -8.47 1.35
CA HIS A 16 26.91 -7.48 1.06
C HIS A 16 27.91 -7.98 0.02
N ALA A 17 28.14 -7.19 -1.04
CA ALA A 17 29.00 -7.56 -2.17
C ALA A 17 30.50 -7.69 -1.80
N GLU A 18 30.93 -7.09 -0.69
CA GLU A 18 32.33 -7.06 -0.27
C GLU A 18 32.78 -8.33 0.48
N ASP A 19 31.83 -9.11 1.02
CA ASP A 19 32.09 -10.40 1.68
C ASP A 19 32.00 -11.61 0.71
N ALA A 20 31.92 -11.36 -0.60
CA ALA A 20 31.86 -12.40 -1.64
C ALA A 20 33.20 -13.13 -1.87
N SER A 21 34.09 -13.17 -0.88
CA SER A 21 35.33 -13.92 -0.95
C SER A 21 35.04 -15.43 -0.93
N GLN A 22 35.13 -16.04 -2.12
CA GLN A 22 35.37 -17.46 -2.43
C GLN A 22 34.96 -18.51 -1.37
N VAL A 23 33.75 -18.43 -0.82
CA VAL A 23 33.16 -19.61 -0.20
C VAL A 23 32.84 -20.56 -1.36
N LEU A 24 33.63 -21.63 -1.49
CA LEU A 24 33.50 -22.66 -2.52
C LEU A 24 32.02 -23.06 -2.65
N SER A 25 31.44 -22.74 -3.80
CA SER A 25 30.03 -23.04 -4.12
C SER A 25 29.71 -24.52 -3.95
N GLU A 26 30.71 -25.38 -4.18
CA GLU A 26 30.63 -26.83 -4.02
C GLU A 26 30.38 -27.24 -2.57
N LYS A 27 31.10 -26.65 -1.60
CA LYS A 27 30.90 -26.96 -0.17
C LYS A 27 29.49 -26.60 0.33
N ILE A 28 28.94 -25.50 -0.19
CA ILE A 28 27.58 -25.05 0.15
C ILE A 28 26.54 -26.00 -0.46
N LEU A 29 26.77 -26.42 -1.70
CA LEU A 29 25.93 -27.41 -2.37
C LEU A 29 25.97 -28.75 -1.64
N ASP A 30 27.16 -29.20 -1.21
CA ASP A 30 27.35 -30.43 -0.44
C ASP A 30 26.66 -30.37 0.93
N GLU A 31 26.81 -29.27 1.66
CA GLU A 31 26.11 -29.06 2.95
C GLU A 31 24.59 -29.04 2.77
N ALA A 32 24.08 -28.35 1.76
CA ALA A 32 22.65 -28.30 1.47
C ALA A 32 22.10 -29.65 1.00
N THR A 33 22.83 -30.36 0.15
CA THR A 33 22.47 -31.70 -0.32
C THR A 33 22.48 -32.68 0.83
N SER A 34 23.49 -32.64 1.70
CA SER A 34 23.55 -33.44 2.93
C SER A 34 22.37 -33.14 3.85
N LEU A 35 21.97 -31.87 4.00
CA LEU A 35 20.82 -31.48 4.80
C LEU A 35 19.52 -32.07 4.21
N VAL A 36 19.28 -31.91 2.91
CA VAL A 36 18.11 -32.46 2.23
C VAL A 36 18.07 -33.99 2.31
N ILE A 37 19.20 -34.67 2.11
CA ILE A 37 19.28 -36.13 2.24
C ILE A 37 18.99 -36.55 3.70
N SER A 38 19.51 -35.82 4.68
CA SER A 38 19.27 -36.11 6.10
C SER A 38 17.82 -35.91 6.53
N THR A 39 17.09 -34.96 5.93
CA THR A 39 15.68 -34.70 6.24
C THR A 39 14.71 -35.56 5.43
N THR A 40 15.13 -36.06 4.26
CA THR A 40 14.28 -36.90 3.38
C THR A 40 14.37 -38.38 3.71
N ARG A 41 15.50 -38.87 4.24
CA ARG A 41 15.66 -40.31 4.52
C ARG A 41 14.97 -40.78 5.79
N GLU A 42 14.74 -39.89 6.75
CA GLU A 42 14.05 -40.21 8.01
C GLU A 42 13.26 -38.99 8.49
N THR A 43 11.92 -39.08 8.47
CA THR A 43 11.02 -38.16 9.16
C THR A 43 11.14 -38.37 10.67
N VAL A 44 12.26 -37.95 11.24
CA VAL A 44 12.52 -37.97 12.68
C VAL A 44 12.37 -36.55 13.19
N TRP A 45 11.55 -36.41 14.24
CA TRP A 45 11.45 -35.16 14.98
C TRP A 45 12.78 -34.90 15.70
N TYR A 46 13.61 -34.03 15.12
CA TYR A 46 14.79 -33.54 15.82
C TYR A 46 14.33 -32.58 16.92
N THR A 47 14.61 -32.94 18.17
CA THR A 47 14.54 -31.98 19.26
C THR A 47 15.68 -30.99 19.03
N PRO A 48 15.41 -29.70 18.78
CA PRO A 48 16.47 -28.74 18.51
C PRO A 48 17.47 -28.78 19.66
N VAL A 49 18.77 -28.89 19.33
CA VAL A 49 19.84 -28.76 20.31
C VAL A 49 19.59 -27.47 21.09
N ARG A 50 19.63 -27.53 22.43
CA ARG A 50 19.41 -26.36 23.29
C ARG A 50 20.26 -25.21 22.76
N VAL A 51 19.59 -24.27 22.11
CA VAL A 51 20.26 -23.10 21.57
C VAL A 51 20.70 -22.31 22.78
N ASP A 52 22.00 -22.03 22.88
CA ASP A 52 22.51 -21.16 23.93
C ASP A 52 21.95 -19.75 23.70
N TYR A 53 20.86 -19.44 24.39
CA TYR A 53 20.17 -18.16 24.29
C TYR A 53 21.06 -16.98 24.72
N ALA A 54 22.20 -17.23 25.39
CA ALA A 54 23.22 -16.22 25.67
C ALA A 54 23.90 -15.68 24.40
N GLN A 55 23.82 -16.40 23.27
CA GLN A 55 24.35 -15.91 21.99
C GLN A 55 23.42 -14.87 21.34
N PHE A 56 22.11 -14.95 21.56
CA PHE A 56 21.15 -13.98 21.02
C PHE A 56 21.21 -12.64 21.74
N SER A 57 21.52 -12.64 23.03
CA SER A 57 21.72 -11.42 23.82
C SER A 57 22.92 -10.59 23.37
N LYS A 58 23.83 -11.15 22.55
CA LYS A 58 24.99 -10.43 21.99
C LYS A 58 24.72 -9.74 20.64
N ARG A 59 23.56 -9.96 19.99
CA ARG A 59 23.28 -9.46 18.61
C ARG A 59 22.10 -8.49 18.47
N GLY A 60 21.70 -7.81 19.54
CA GLY A 60 20.64 -6.79 19.50
C GLY A 60 19.26 -7.32 19.87
N THR A 61 18.24 -6.47 19.72
CA THR A 61 16.89 -6.60 20.31
C THR A 61 16.19 -7.91 19.95
N CYS A 62 16.31 -8.91 20.81
CA CYS A 62 15.47 -10.11 20.81
C CYS A 62 14.35 -9.95 21.86
N PHE A 63 13.13 -10.36 21.50
CA PHE A 63 12.02 -10.43 22.44
C PHE A 63 12.05 -11.76 23.17
N GLN A 64 12.14 -11.72 24.50
CA GLN A 64 12.01 -12.88 25.37
C GLN A 64 10.60 -12.88 25.93
N TYR A 65 9.87 -13.99 25.77
CA TYR A 65 8.57 -14.16 26.41
C TYR A 65 8.74 -14.05 27.93
N HIS A 66 7.91 -13.21 28.56
CA HIS A 66 7.98 -12.96 30.01
C HIS A 66 7.62 -14.20 30.84
N ARG A 67 6.86 -15.12 30.27
CA ARG A 67 6.59 -16.47 30.80
C ARG A 67 7.11 -17.52 29.83
N ALA A 68 7.72 -18.57 30.38
CA ALA A 68 7.88 -19.81 29.62
C ALA A 68 6.47 -20.30 29.21
N PRO A 69 6.27 -20.80 27.97
CA PRO A 69 5.01 -21.41 27.59
C PRO A 69 4.66 -22.49 28.61
N ASP A 70 3.39 -22.53 29.02
CA ASP A 70 2.93 -23.46 30.05
C ASP A 70 3.37 -24.88 29.69
N ALA A 71 4.11 -25.51 30.59
CA ALA A 71 4.72 -26.82 30.39
C ALA A 71 3.70 -27.98 30.31
N HIS A 72 2.40 -27.68 30.12
CA HIS A 72 1.32 -28.65 30.02
C HIS A 72 1.39 -29.54 28.77
N LEU A 73 2.30 -29.26 27.83
CA LEU A 73 2.60 -30.15 26.71
C LEU A 73 3.86 -31.01 26.91
N VAL A 74 4.53 -30.92 28.07
CA VAL A 74 5.69 -31.75 28.43
C VAL A 74 5.41 -32.49 29.74
N ALA A 75 4.26 -33.17 29.81
CA ALA A 75 3.97 -34.10 30.89
C ALA A 75 4.50 -35.50 30.54
N GLU A 76 5.63 -35.81 31.19
CA GLU A 76 5.96 -37.11 31.78
C GLU A 76 6.01 -38.35 30.87
N THR A 77 7.23 -38.61 30.40
CA THR A 77 7.76 -39.95 30.20
C THR A 77 7.69 -40.77 31.50
N ARG A 78 6.55 -41.40 31.76
CA ARG A 78 6.46 -42.70 32.41
C ARG A 78 5.68 -43.65 31.50
N PRO A 79 6.27 -44.78 31.07
CA PRO A 79 5.59 -45.72 30.20
C PRO A 79 4.59 -46.53 31.01
N SER A 80 3.37 -46.02 31.18
CA SER A 80 2.22 -46.89 31.43
C SER A 80 1.70 -47.34 30.09
N ALA A 81 1.72 -48.65 29.87
CA ALA A 81 1.20 -49.29 28.68
C ALA A 81 -0.28 -48.91 28.45
N SER A 82 -0.63 -48.85 27.16
CA SER A 82 -2.00 -48.86 26.60
C SER A 82 -2.76 -47.55 26.33
N THR A 83 -2.09 -46.47 25.91
CA THR A 83 -2.78 -45.47 25.06
C THR A 83 -1.82 -44.82 24.06
N THR A 84 -1.48 -45.55 22.99
CA THR A 84 -1.00 -44.92 21.76
C THR A 84 -2.13 -44.05 21.19
N ARG A 85 -2.12 -42.75 21.49
CA ARG A 85 -2.89 -41.77 20.72
C ARG A 85 -2.27 -41.74 19.33
N TYR A 86 -2.90 -42.45 18.40
CA TYR A 86 -2.61 -42.30 16.98
C TYR A 86 -2.87 -40.84 16.61
N LEU A 87 -1.84 -40.16 16.11
CA LEU A 87 -1.99 -38.85 15.48
C LEU A 87 -2.92 -39.04 14.29
N LYS A 88 -4.08 -38.38 14.35
CA LYS A 88 -5.10 -38.45 13.31
C LYS A 88 -4.55 -37.76 12.05
N GLU A 89 -4.58 -38.44 10.90
CA GLU A 89 -4.18 -37.85 9.62
C GLU A 89 -5.16 -36.74 9.23
N TRP A 90 -4.66 -35.68 8.59
CA TRP A 90 -5.41 -34.46 8.26
C TRP A 90 -6.65 -34.69 7.38
N ASP A 91 -6.73 -35.83 6.70
CA ASP A 91 -7.81 -36.18 5.79
C ASP A 91 -8.86 -37.12 6.41
N GLU A 92 -8.71 -37.52 7.68
CA GLU A 92 -9.76 -38.28 8.35
C GLU A 92 -10.89 -37.37 8.80
N ASP A 93 -12.11 -37.65 8.33
CA ASP A 93 -13.34 -36.98 8.75
C ASP A 93 -13.36 -36.83 10.28
N ILE A 94 -13.31 -35.57 10.72
CA ILE A 94 -13.40 -35.23 12.12
C ILE A 94 -14.86 -35.43 12.52
N ALA A 95 -15.21 -36.67 12.87
CA ALA A 95 -16.33 -36.91 13.75
C ALA A 95 -15.99 -36.25 15.09
N VAL A 96 -16.25 -34.94 15.17
CA VAL A 96 -16.15 -34.16 16.40
C VAL A 96 -17.14 -34.82 17.35
N PRO A 97 -16.68 -35.42 18.47
CA PRO A 97 -17.60 -35.89 19.49
C PRO A 97 -18.49 -34.72 19.89
N ASP A 98 -19.80 -34.92 20.08
CA ASP A 98 -20.75 -33.84 20.39
C ASP A 98 -20.35 -33.02 21.65
N GLU A 99 -19.44 -33.54 22.46
CA GLU A 99 -18.87 -32.89 23.65
C GLU A 99 -17.75 -31.87 23.35
N GLU A 100 -17.17 -31.86 22.14
CA GLU A 100 -16.14 -30.89 21.70
C GLU A 100 -16.73 -29.73 20.87
N VAL A 101 -18.05 -29.67 20.70
CA VAL A 101 -18.73 -28.52 20.11
C VAL A 101 -18.76 -27.40 21.14
N CYS A 102 -17.67 -26.65 21.26
CA CYS A 102 -17.62 -25.44 22.07
C CYS A 102 -18.66 -24.44 21.54
N SER A 103 -19.70 -24.16 22.34
CA SER A 103 -20.64 -23.09 22.04
C SER A 103 -19.91 -21.75 22.05
N LEU A 104 -20.22 -20.87 21.09
CA LEU A 104 -19.69 -19.50 21.06
C LEU A 104 -19.98 -18.71 22.35
N ALA A 105 -21.00 -19.12 23.12
CA ALA A 105 -21.34 -18.51 24.40
C ALA A 105 -20.42 -18.95 25.56
N ASP A 106 -19.71 -20.06 25.40
CA ASP A 106 -18.81 -20.62 26.43
C ASP A 106 -17.35 -20.19 26.23
N LEU A 107 -17.04 -19.55 25.10
CA LEU A 107 -15.74 -18.92 24.87
C LEU A 107 -15.67 -17.64 25.70
N GLU A 108 -14.67 -17.54 26.58
CA GLU A 108 -14.35 -16.28 27.25
C GLU A 108 -14.16 -15.18 26.18
N GLU A 109 -14.87 -14.06 26.37
CA GLU A 109 -14.77 -12.89 25.50
C GLU A 109 -13.31 -12.42 25.52
N PHE A 110 -12.70 -12.26 24.33
CA PHE A 110 -11.30 -11.89 24.22
C PHE A 110 -11.05 -10.58 24.98
N ASP A 111 -10.25 -10.65 26.05
CA ASP A 111 -9.81 -9.46 26.75
C ASP A 111 -8.88 -8.66 25.82
N HIS A 112 -9.45 -7.67 25.13
CA HIS A 112 -8.71 -6.69 24.32
C HIS A 112 -7.94 -5.69 25.19
N GLY A 113 -7.51 -6.12 26.39
CA GLY A 113 -6.75 -5.39 27.39
C GLY A 113 -5.46 -4.81 26.81
N ASN A 114 -5.63 -3.65 26.20
CA ASN A 114 -4.68 -2.60 25.88
C ASN A 114 -3.20 -2.95 26.13
N LEU A 115 -2.51 -3.37 25.05
CA LEU A 115 -1.06 -3.63 25.02
C LEU A 115 -0.22 -2.46 25.55
N HIS A 116 -0.81 -1.26 25.71
CA HIS A 116 -0.20 -0.12 26.41
C HIS A 116 0.46 -0.49 27.76
N ARG A 117 -0.08 -1.45 28.53
CA ARG A 117 0.52 -1.88 29.80
C ARG A 117 1.91 -2.50 29.65
N LEU A 118 2.22 -3.14 28.52
CA LEU A 118 3.54 -3.72 28.27
C LEU A 118 4.60 -2.67 27.91
N PHE A 119 4.17 -1.53 27.36
CA PHE A 119 5.08 -0.46 26.92
C PHE A 119 5.28 0.64 27.97
N SER A 120 4.34 0.81 28.92
CA SER A 120 4.49 1.81 30.00
C SER A 120 5.52 1.43 31.07
N ALA A 121 6.04 0.19 31.08
CA ALA A 121 6.90 -0.31 32.16
C ALA A 121 8.38 0.14 32.09
N ARG A 122 8.77 1.07 31.20
CA ARG A 122 10.18 1.42 31.02
C ARG A 122 10.46 2.89 30.67
N ALA A 123 9.89 3.83 31.45
CA ALA A 123 10.48 5.16 31.56
C ALA A 123 11.50 5.14 32.71
N VAL A 124 12.76 4.90 32.40
CA VAL A 124 13.87 5.18 33.31
C VAL A 124 14.16 6.67 33.20
N ASP A 125 14.00 7.39 34.31
CA ASP A 125 14.29 8.82 34.42
C ASP A 125 15.74 9.13 34.01
N VAL A 126 15.91 9.76 32.86
CA VAL A 126 17.17 10.41 32.47
C VAL A 126 17.02 11.91 32.77
N PRO A 127 17.91 12.50 33.59
CA PRO A 127 17.81 13.92 33.94
C PRO A 127 18.13 14.82 32.73
N PRO A 128 17.54 16.03 32.67
CA PRO A 128 17.65 16.92 31.52
C PRO A 128 19.06 17.53 31.42
N VAL A 129 19.66 17.42 30.23
CA VAL A 129 20.92 18.08 29.88
C VAL A 129 20.62 19.54 29.51
N MET A 130 21.35 20.45 30.15
CA MET A 130 21.27 21.90 29.97
C MET A 130 21.56 22.33 28.52
N GLU A 131 20.67 23.15 27.98
CA GLU A 131 20.82 23.87 26.71
C GLU A 131 21.92 24.94 26.80
N LEU A 132 22.82 24.95 25.81
CA LEU A 132 23.84 25.98 25.65
C LEU A 132 23.39 27.00 24.59
N ASN A 133 23.08 28.21 25.05
CA ASN A 133 22.81 29.38 24.24
C ASN A 133 23.97 29.71 23.28
N THR A 134 23.66 30.12 22.05
CA THR A 134 24.57 30.91 21.20
C THR A 134 23.84 32.07 20.55
N PRO A 135 24.49 33.24 20.38
CA PRO A 135 23.80 34.52 20.28
C PRO A 135 23.54 35.03 18.87
N LEU A 136 22.52 35.87 18.83
CA LEU A 136 22.09 36.84 17.85
C LEU A 136 23.25 37.56 17.12
N ALA A 137 23.26 37.53 15.79
CA ALA A 137 24.05 38.44 14.96
C ALA A 137 23.12 39.21 14.00
N ASP A 138 23.05 40.48 14.32
CA ASP A 138 22.41 41.60 13.67
C ASP A 138 22.99 41.86 12.25
N ARG A 139 22.13 42.00 11.23
CA ARG A 139 22.49 42.63 9.95
C ARG A 139 21.31 43.38 9.35
N VAL A 140 21.22 44.63 9.78
CA VAL A 140 20.65 45.78 9.05
C VAL A 140 21.28 45.90 7.65
N GLY A 141 20.46 46.09 6.61
CA GLY A 141 21.01 46.40 5.28
C GLY A 141 20.00 46.53 4.12
N ARG A 142 19.39 47.72 4.01
CA ARG A 142 19.00 48.45 2.78
C ARG A 142 18.14 47.79 1.67
N GLN A 143 16.97 48.40 1.49
CA GLN A 143 16.25 48.58 0.21
C GLN A 143 17.13 49.20 -0.90
N PRO A 144 16.79 49.00 -2.18
CA PRO A 144 16.00 50.01 -2.90
C PRO A 144 14.89 49.48 -3.80
N VAL A 145 13.99 50.43 -4.06
CA VAL A 145 12.81 50.46 -4.93
C VAL A 145 13.16 50.39 -6.43
N ALA A 146 12.36 49.66 -7.21
CA ALA A 146 12.06 49.87 -8.64
C ALA A 146 10.81 49.03 -8.94
N ASP A 147 9.60 49.60 -9.09
CA ASP A 147 9.08 50.23 -10.31
C ASP A 147 9.57 49.57 -11.61
N ASP A 148 8.75 48.69 -12.18
CA ASP A 148 8.63 48.66 -13.64
C ASP A 148 7.24 48.18 -14.09
N SER A 149 6.48 49.15 -14.57
CA SER A 149 5.21 49.03 -15.26
C SER A 149 5.41 48.52 -16.69
N ARG A 150 4.84 47.35 -17.03
CA ARG A 150 4.63 46.97 -18.43
C ARG A 150 3.19 46.57 -18.71
N LYS A 151 2.48 47.55 -19.28
CA LYS A 151 1.30 47.38 -20.15
C LYS A 151 1.58 46.27 -21.15
N ARG A 152 0.81 45.18 -21.08
CA ARG A 152 0.74 44.20 -22.17
C ARG A 152 -0.46 44.56 -23.04
N SER A 153 -0.14 44.90 -24.28
CA SER A 153 -1.07 45.17 -25.36
C SER A 153 -2.04 44.01 -25.55
N GLN A 154 -3.31 44.38 -25.60
CA GLN A 154 -4.42 43.58 -26.08
C GLN A 154 -4.38 43.68 -27.60
N ASP A 155 -3.93 42.62 -28.28
CA ASP A 155 -3.92 42.56 -29.74
C ASP A 155 -4.39 41.16 -30.20
N ASP A 156 -5.49 41.17 -30.93
CA ASP A 156 -6.05 40.20 -31.87
C ASP A 156 -6.04 38.69 -31.58
N LEU A 157 -7.14 38.25 -30.96
CA LEU A 157 -7.61 36.86 -30.97
C LEU A 157 -8.23 36.49 -32.32
N ARG A 158 -7.41 36.09 -33.30
CA ARG A 158 -7.84 35.14 -34.33
C ARG A 158 -7.74 33.71 -33.77
N VAL A 159 -8.82 33.26 -33.13
CA VAL A 159 -8.98 31.85 -32.72
C VAL A 159 -9.10 31.01 -33.98
N SER A 160 -7.96 30.49 -34.45
CA SER A 160 -7.92 29.35 -35.35
C SER A 160 -8.24 28.13 -34.51
N SER A 161 -9.49 27.67 -34.59
CA SER A 161 -9.95 26.41 -34.01
C SER A 161 -9.31 25.25 -34.80
N THR A 162 -8.04 24.97 -34.52
CA THR A 162 -7.43 23.72 -34.94
C THR A 162 -8.16 22.60 -34.22
N SER A 163 -8.84 21.75 -34.99
CA SER A 163 -9.57 20.61 -34.47
C SER A 163 -8.57 19.67 -33.78
N VAL A 164 -8.58 19.69 -32.45
CA VAL A 164 -7.75 18.82 -31.62
C VAL A 164 -8.11 17.37 -31.95
N LYS A 165 -7.24 16.69 -32.72
CA LYS A 165 -7.38 15.27 -33.02
C LYS A 165 -7.50 14.52 -31.70
N ARG A 166 -8.61 13.79 -31.52
CA ARG A 166 -8.89 12.98 -30.34
C ARG A 166 -7.73 12.01 -30.14
N ARG A 167 -6.99 12.16 -29.04
CA ARG A 167 -5.83 11.31 -28.71
C ARG A 167 -6.29 9.85 -28.65
N ARG A 168 -5.60 8.97 -29.37
CA ARG A 168 -5.90 7.54 -29.38
C ARG A 168 -5.42 6.97 -28.04
N ILE A 169 -6.37 6.64 -27.17
CA ILE A 169 -6.12 5.93 -25.92
C ILE A 169 -5.99 4.45 -26.30
N ASP A 170 -4.76 3.93 -26.30
CA ASP A 170 -4.52 2.51 -26.56
C ASP A 170 -4.70 1.76 -25.24
N ASP A 171 -5.92 1.30 -25.03
CA ASP A 171 -6.50 1.25 -23.68
C ASP A 171 -6.14 -0.03 -22.90
N LYS A 172 -5.49 -1.05 -23.47
CA LYS A 172 -5.45 -2.38 -22.79
C LYS A 172 -4.16 -3.18 -22.85
N ASP A 173 -3.26 -2.97 -23.81
CA ASP A 173 -2.30 -4.04 -24.12
C ASP A 173 -0.86 -3.81 -23.62
N ILE A 174 -0.51 -2.62 -23.13
CA ILE A 174 0.85 -2.37 -22.63
C ILE A 174 0.92 -2.67 -21.13
N PRO A 175 1.72 -3.68 -20.70
CA PRO A 175 1.96 -3.92 -19.28
C PRO A 175 2.71 -2.75 -18.66
N LEU A 176 2.11 -2.10 -17.66
CA LEU A 176 2.78 -1.06 -16.87
C LEU A 176 3.93 -1.62 -16.00
N ARG A 177 4.01 -2.94 -15.86
CA ARG A 177 5.10 -3.62 -15.13
C ARG A 177 6.49 -3.28 -15.66
N GLY A 178 6.62 -3.04 -16.97
CA GLY A 178 7.89 -2.63 -17.59
C GLY A 178 8.16 -1.13 -17.55
N VAL A 179 7.19 -0.31 -17.13
CA VAL A 179 7.37 1.14 -17.07
C VAL A 179 8.22 1.55 -15.88
N LEU A 180 8.05 0.86 -14.74
CA LEU A 180 8.72 1.19 -13.49
C LEU A 180 9.82 0.18 -13.15
N PRO A 181 10.97 0.64 -12.63
CA PRO A 181 12.04 -0.26 -12.23
C PRO A 181 11.61 -1.14 -11.05
N MET A 182 12.07 -2.39 -11.06
CA MET A 182 11.96 -3.29 -9.90
C MET A 182 12.94 -2.85 -8.79
N PRO A 183 12.62 -3.07 -7.50
CA PRO A 183 11.40 -3.70 -6.99
C PRO A 183 10.16 -2.78 -7.02
N HIS A 184 8.97 -3.36 -7.17
CA HIS A 184 7.68 -2.63 -7.07
C HIS A 184 7.17 -2.49 -5.64
N PHE A 185 7.91 -2.98 -4.66
CA PHE A 185 7.63 -2.82 -3.24
C PHE A 185 8.90 -2.37 -2.51
N TYR A 186 8.74 -1.35 -1.67
CA TYR A 186 9.77 -0.81 -0.79
C TYR A 186 9.24 -0.76 0.63
N ALA A 187 9.74 -1.64 1.50
CA ALA A 187 9.33 -1.71 2.90
C ALA A 187 9.75 -0.46 3.69
N SER A 188 9.17 -0.25 4.86
CA SER A 188 9.51 0.90 5.69
C SER A 188 10.94 0.80 6.19
N LEU A 189 11.68 1.90 6.16
CA LEU A 189 12.95 1.97 6.87
C LEU A 189 12.65 2.23 8.34
N LEU A 190 13.27 1.46 9.24
CA LEU A 190 13.24 1.77 10.66
C LEU A 190 13.81 3.19 10.84
N THR A 191 12.98 4.10 11.33
CA THR A 191 13.39 5.44 11.70
C THR A 191 13.84 5.41 13.15
N SER A 192 14.95 6.08 13.47
CA SER A 192 15.31 6.37 14.85
C SER A 192 14.21 7.20 15.51
N ASP A 193 14.02 7.07 16.82
CA ASP A 193 12.92 7.63 17.62
C ASP A 193 12.72 9.15 17.56
N SER A 194 13.56 9.88 16.81
CA SER A 194 13.36 11.29 16.52
C SER A 194 12.24 11.48 15.50
N THR A 195 11.00 11.60 15.99
CA THR A 195 9.87 12.00 15.16
C THR A 195 10.04 13.47 14.74
N PRO A 196 10.09 13.79 13.44
CA PRO A 196 10.19 15.19 13.01
C PRO A 196 8.92 15.95 13.41
N PRO A 197 9.05 17.23 13.81
CA PRO A 197 7.90 18.03 14.24
C PRO A 197 6.90 18.24 13.08
N LEU A 198 5.67 17.75 13.27
CA LEU A 198 4.57 17.79 12.31
C LEU A 198 3.89 19.16 12.16
N SER A 199 4.28 20.15 12.97
CA SER A 199 3.57 21.43 13.11
C SER A 199 3.38 22.18 11.78
N HIS A 200 4.34 22.10 10.86
CA HIS A 200 4.27 22.75 9.56
C HIS A 200 3.35 22.05 8.54
N TRP A 201 2.94 20.80 8.80
CA TRP A 201 2.08 20.01 7.91
C TRP A 201 0.65 19.83 8.43
N ALA A 202 0.28 20.51 9.51
CA ALA A 202 -1.00 20.31 10.19
C ALA A 202 -2.25 20.65 9.33
N ARG A 203 -2.08 21.35 8.19
CA ARG A 203 -3.17 21.81 7.33
C ARG A 203 -3.32 20.92 6.11
N TRP A 204 -4.57 20.62 5.76
CA TRP A 204 -4.91 19.97 4.49
C TRP A 204 -4.54 20.88 3.30
N PRO A 205 -4.00 20.32 2.20
CA PRO A 205 -3.62 21.10 1.02
C PRO A 205 -4.84 21.60 0.24
N VAL A 206 -5.97 20.92 0.37
CA VAL A 206 -7.14 21.09 -0.48
C VAL A 206 -8.20 21.91 0.25
N LYS A 207 -8.60 23.02 -0.37
CA LYS A 207 -9.71 23.86 0.14
C LYS A 207 -11.07 23.18 -0.06
N GLU A 208 -11.17 22.24 -0.99
CA GLU A 208 -12.42 21.64 -1.50
C GLU A 208 -13.05 20.59 -0.57
N GLY A 209 -12.66 20.56 0.71
CA GLY A 209 -13.27 19.71 1.73
C GLY A 209 -12.77 18.27 1.67
N VAL A 210 -12.68 17.67 2.86
CA VAL A 210 -12.39 16.25 3.03
C VAL A 210 -13.72 15.53 3.18
N ILE A 211 -13.92 14.43 2.45
CA ILE A 211 -15.15 13.63 2.52
C ILE A 211 -14.81 12.31 3.21
N ALA A 212 -15.51 11.98 4.29
CA ALA A 212 -15.40 10.66 4.91
C ALA A 212 -16.14 9.61 4.09
N LEU A 213 -15.54 8.43 3.96
CA LEU A 213 -16.10 7.30 3.24
C LEU A 213 -16.77 6.33 4.24
N PRO A 214 -18.00 5.87 3.97
CA PRO A 214 -18.67 4.90 4.85
C PRO A 214 -17.86 3.60 5.02
N PRO A 215 -17.91 2.95 6.21
CA PRO A 215 -18.76 3.30 7.36
C PRO A 215 -18.19 4.43 8.25
N HIS A 216 -17.05 5.01 7.87
CA HIS A 216 -16.37 6.00 8.69
C HIS A 216 -17.05 7.37 8.61
N THR A 217 -16.89 8.12 9.70
CA THR A 217 -17.27 9.53 9.81
C THR A 217 -16.00 10.38 9.85
N LEU A 218 -16.12 11.70 9.65
CA LEU A 218 -14.95 12.59 9.76
C LEU A 218 -14.30 12.49 11.14
N LYS A 219 -15.12 12.40 12.19
CA LYS A 219 -14.64 12.25 13.57
C LYS A 219 -13.86 10.95 13.76
N SER A 220 -14.40 9.81 13.31
CA SER A 220 -13.69 8.53 13.45
C SER A 220 -12.39 8.51 12.62
N CYS A 221 -12.35 9.21 11.49
CA CYS A 221 -11.12 9.35 10.71
C CYS A 221 -10.07 10.22 11.42
N GLU A 222 -10.50 11.27 12.12
CA GLU A 222 -9.61 12.10 12.96
C GLU A 222 -9.05 11.28 14.12
N GLU A 223 -9.88 10.54 14.84
CA GLU A 223 -9.45 9.61 15.89
C GLU A 223 -8.43 8.60 15.34
N TYR A 224 -8.65 8.08 14.13
CA TYR A 224 -7.73 7.15 13.46
C TYR A 224 -6.39 7.80 13.07
N MET A 225 -6.40 9.08 12.65
CA MET A 225 -5.19 9.82 12.31
C MET A 225 -4.40 10.26 13.56
N GLU A 226 -5.04 10.31 14.72
CA GLU A 226 -4.41 10.62 16.01
C GLU A 226 -3.75 9.39 16.66
N ASP A 227 -4.13 8.17 16.26
CA ASP A 227 -3.50 6.94 16.73
C ASP A 227 -2.06 6.82 16.18
N PRO A 228 -1.02 6.86 17.05
CA PRO A 228 0.37 6.76 16.60
C PRO A 228 0.76 5.37 16.09
N TYR A 229 -0.05 4.35 16.33
CA TYR A 229 0.20 2.97 15.89
C TYR A 229 -0.62 2.59 14.66
N ALA A 230 -1.64 3.39 14.31
CA ALA A 230 -2.42 3.18 13.11
C ALA A 230 -1.58 3.44 11.86
N ARG A 231 -1.82 2.61 10.83
CA ARG A 231 -1.08 2.69 9.58
C ARG A 231 -2.03 2.84 8.41
N LEU A 232 -1.85 3.93 7.68
CA LEU A 232 -2.74 4.34 6.61
C LEU A 232 -2.01 4.31 5.28
N ALA A 233 -2.76 4.38 4.18
CA ALA A 233 -2.16 4.50 2.86
C ALA A 233 -2.92 5.44 1.93
N TRP A 234 -2.18 6.29 1.23
CA TRP A 234 -2.72 7.06 0.11
C TRP A 234 -2.69 6.23 -1.17
N ILE A 235 -3.81 6.24 -1.90
CA ILE A 235 -3.95 5.62 -3.22
C ILE A 235 -3.81 6.69 -4.30
N VAL A 236 -2.78 6.55 -5.15
CA VAL A 236 -2.60 7.38 -6.35
C VAL A 236 -2.97 6.54 -7.57
N PRO A 237 -4.09 6.84 -8.25
CA PRO A 237 -4.54 6.07 -9.40
C PRO A 237 -3.64 6.34 -10.61
N ILE A 238 -3.24 5.28 -11.30
CA ILE A 238 -2.39 5.33 -12.50
C ILE A 238 -3.20 5.00 -13.74
N ARG A 239 -4.01 3.95 -13.68
CA ARG A 239 -4.91 3.55 -14.78
C ARG A 239 -6.18 2.91 -14.23
N GLY A 240 -7.33 3.42 -14.63
CA GLY A 240 -8.66 2.95 -14.24
C GLY A 240 -9.42 3.92 -13.32
N CYS A 241 -10.55 3.46 -12.80
CA CYS A 241 -11.41 4.20 -11.89
C CYS A 241 -11.50 3.45 -10.56
N LEU A 242 -11.20 4.13 -9.44
CA LEU A 242 -11.29 3.55 -8.11
C LEU A 242 -12.76 3.30 -7.72
N GLN A 243 -12.99 2.39 -6.77
CA GLN A 243 -14.34 2.00 -6.35
C GLN A 243 -15.13 3.06 -5.56
N TRP A 244 -14.50 4.18 -5.18
CA TRP A 244 -15.11 5.19 -4.33
C TRP A 244 -15.61 6.37 -5.15
N ASP A 245 -16.89 6.73 -4.94
CA ASP A 245 -17.53 7.80 -5.69
C ASP A 245 -16.81 9.14 -5.51
N GLY A 246 -16.58 9.83 -6.63
CA GLY A 246 -15.86 11.09 -6.66
C GLY A 246 -14.33 10.97 -6.62
N ALA A 247 -13.78 9.76 -6.46
CA ALA A 247 -12.35 9.55 -6.62
C ALA A 247 -11.90 9.88 -8.06
N THR A 248 -10.71 10.46 -8.17
CA THR A 248 -10.17 10.80 -9.49
C THR A 248 -9.78 9.52 -10.24
N SER A 249 -10.24 9.40 -11.48
CA SER A 249 -9.83 8.35 -12.41
C SER A 249 -8.48 8.69 -13.05
N ALA A 250 -7.83 7.71 -13.66
CA ALA A 250 -6.58 7.95 -14.35
C ALA A 250 -6.45 7.13 -15.63
N THR A 251 -5.74 7.68 -16.61
CA THR A 251 -5.35 7.01 -17.86
C THR A 251 -3.86 7.23 -18.12
N VAL A 252 -3.24 6.31 -18.85
CA VAL A 252 -1.83 6.41 -19.26
C VAL A 252 -1.78 6.57 -20.77
N LEU A 253 -1.09 7.62 -21.24
CA LEU A 253 -0.87 7.82 -22.67
C LEU A 253 0.11 6.78 -23.20
N SER A 254 -0.25 6.16 -24.32
CA SER A 254 0.68 5.33 -25.08
C SER A 254 1.79 6.17 -25.71
N ASP A 255 2.95 5.56 -25.87
CA ASP A 255 4.03 6.18 -26.63
C ASP A 255 3.56 6.34 -28.07
N VAL A 256 3.76 7.52 -28.64
CA VAL A 256 3.32 7.79 -30.01
C VAL A 256 4.28 7.12 -30.97
N PRO A 257 3.78 6.35 -31.95
CA PRO A 257 4.63 5.71 -32.96
C PRO A 257 5.46 6.76 -33.70
N ASP A 258 6.72 6.44 -33.94
CA ASP A 258 7.75 7.26 -34.56
C ASP A 258 7.20 8.12 -35.71
N GLY A 259 7.05 9.44 -35.50
CA GLY A 259 6.64 10.35 -36.57
C GLY A 259 6.10 11.70 -36.11
N ASP A 260 5.45 11.77 -34.95
CA ASP A 260 4.98 13.04 -34.38
C ASP A 260 6.00 13.60 -33.37
N THR A 261 6.23 14.90 -33.41
CA THR A 261 7.17 15.62 -32.52
C THR A 261 6.84 15.33 -31.04
N TYR A 262 7.77 14.69 -30.32
CA TYR A 262 7.67 14.29 -28.90
C TYR A 262 7.38 15.42 -27.89
N GLU A 263 7.35 16.66 -28.34
CA GLU A 263 7.22 17.88 -27.54
C GLU A 263 5.83 18.09 -26.94
N ASP A 264 4.79 17.44 -27.48
CA ASP A 264 3.38 17.73 -27.11
C ASP A 264 2.75 16.73 -26.13
N PHE A 265 3.45 15.64 -25.79
CA PHE A 265 2.95 14.63 -24.84
C PHE A 265 3.33 15.00 -23.41
N LEU A 266 2.58 15.94 -22.85
CA LEU A 266 2.61 16.25 -21.43
C LEU A 266 1.48 15.52 -20.71
N PRO A 267 1.71 15.05 -19.47
CA PRO A 267 0.62 14.61 -18.61
C PRO A 267 -0.31 15.80 -18.32
N SER A 268 -1.60 15.54 -18.11
CA SER A 268 -2.57 16.57 -17.77
C SER A 268 -3.14 16.39 -16.36
N PRO A 269 -3.23 17.49 -15.58
CA PRO A 269 -3.80 17.45 -14.23
C PRO A 269 -5.27 17.03 -14.26
N ALA A 270 -5.81 16.74 -13.07
CA ALA A 270 -7.19 16.31 -12.91
C ALA A 270 -8.13 17.32 -13.58
N ALA A 271 -8.81 16.89 -14.63
CA ALA A 271 -9.76 17.68 -15.38
C ALA A 271 -11.10 16.94 -15.44
N PRO A 272 -12.24 17.66 -15.37
CA PRO A 272 -13.55 17.04 -15.52
C PRO A 272 -13.73 16.54 -16.96
N ARG A 273 -14.05 15.26 -17.09
CA ARG A 273 -14.56 14.66 -18.33
C ARG A 273 -15.99 15.16 -18.61
N PRO A 274 -16.54 14.92 -19.82
CA PRO A 274 -17.93 15.25 -20.13
C PRO A 274 -18.97 14.59 -19.20
N ASP A 275 -18.60 13.47 -18.58
CA ASP A 275 -19.40 12.75 -17.57
C ASP A 275 -19.26 13.35 -16.16
N GLY A 276 -18.45 14.40 -15.97
CA GLY A 276 -18.18 15.05 -14.69
C GLY A 276 -17.14 14.36 -13.82
N ILE A 277 -16.62 13.19 -14.22
CA ILE A 277 -15.58 12.47 -13.49
C ILE A 277 -14.24 13.17 -13.72
N LEU A 278 -13.49 13.38 -12.64
CA LEU A 278 -12.12 13.90 -12.75
C LEU A 278 -11.21 12.81 -13.31
N GLU A 279 -10.40 13.15 -14.30
CA GLU A 279 -9.44 12.23 -14.91
C GLU A 279 -8.03 12.85 -14.94
N LEU A 280 -7.07 12.06 -14.46
CA LEU A 280 -5.64 12.31 -14.61
C LEU A 280 -5.13 11.63 -15.87
N THR A 281 -4.23 12.29 -16.59
CA THR A 281 -3.56 11.66 -17.73
C THR A 281 -2.07 11.60 -17.46
N TRP A 282 -1.54 10.39 -17.37
CA TRP A 282 -0.13 10.10 -17.11
C TRP A 282 0.65 9.88 -18.40
N THR A 283 1.95 10.15 -18.35
CA THR A 283 2.93 9.61 -19.29
C THR A 283 3.82 8.61 -18.56
N LYS A 284 4.45 7.69 -19.30
CA LYS A 284 5.41 6.73 -18.70
C LYS A 284 6.54 7.43 -17.95
N ASP A 285 7.04 8.54 -18.52
CA ASP A 285 8.07 9.36 -17.91
C ASP A 285 7.59 10.03 -16.61
N ALA A 286 6.36 10.57 -16.59
CA ALA A 286 5.79 11.17 -15.38
C ALA A 286 5.62 10.15 -14.24
N LEU A 287 5.26 8.90 -14.57
CA LEU A 287 5.17 7.82 -13.59
C LEU A 287 6.53 7.47 -12.99
N ARG A 288 7.59 7.39 -13.82
CA ARG A 288 8.96 7.16 -13.34
C ARG A 288 9.43 8.29 -12.43
N GLN A 289 9.27 9.53 -12.86
CA GLN A 289 9.66 10.70 -12.05
C GLN A 289 8.90 10.74 -10.71
N LEU A 290 7.59 10.44 -10.70
CA LEU A 290 6.84 10.36 -9.45
C LEU A 290 7.38 9.23 -8.56
N TRP A 291 7.60 8.04 -9.11
CA TRP A 291 8.15 6.90 -8.36
C TRP A 291 9.52 7.22 -7.75
N ASP A 292 10.40 7.90 -8.48
CA ASP A 292 11.70 8.34 -7.99
C ASP A 292 11.58 9.36 -6.86
N VAL A 293 10.64 10.32 -6.97
CA VAL A 293 10.37 11.25 -5.87
C VAL A 293 9.82 10.52 -4.65
N LEU A 294 8.91 9.55 -4.81
CA LEU A 294 8.37 8.78 -3.69
C LEU A 294 9.48 8.01 -2.97
N LYS A 295 10.41 7.38 -3.70
CA LYS A 295 11.61 6.75 -3.11
C LYS A 295 12.45 7.78 -2.35
N GLY A 296 12.71 8.94 -2.95
CA GLY A 296 13.44 10.02 -2.29
C GLY A 296 12.77 10.51 -1.00
N LEU A 297 11.44 10.63 -0.98
CA LEU A 297 10.68 10.99 0.22
C LEU A 297 10.82 9.93 1.32
N ARG A 298 10.76 8.64 0.97
CA ARG A 298 11.00 7.53 1.89
C ARG A 298 12.42 7.56 2.46
N ASP A 299 13.42 7.74 1.61
CA ASP A 299 14.83 7.70 2.01
C ASP A 299 15.24 8.94 2.84
N ALA A 300 14.54 10.08 2.65
CA ALA A 300 14.75 11.30 3.43
C ALA A 300 14.27 11.19 4.89
N LYS A 301 13.40 10.22 5.23
CA LYS A 301 12.88 9.95 6.59
C LYS A 301 12.25 11.16 7.30
N ASN A 302 11.83 12.18 6.55
CA ASN A 302 11.22 13.40 7.09
C ASN A 302 9.70 13.31 7.25
N LEU A 303 9.07 12.30 6.67
CA LEU A 303 7.63 12.02 6.73
C LEU A 303 7.34 10.73 7.50
N GLY A 304 8.23 10.36 8.42
CA GLY A 304 8.15 9.13 9.18
C GLY A 304 8.45 7.87 8.35
N PRO A 305 8.11 6.69 8.91
CA PRO A 305 8.22 5.40 8.25
C PRO A 305 7.30 5.29 7.01
N LEU A 306 7.87 5.45 5.81
CA LEU A 306 7.14 5.27 4.55
C LEU A 306 7.41 3.91 3.90
N SER A 307 6.36 3.22 3.47
CA SER A 307 6.47 2.08 2.53
C SER A 307 5.74 2.39 1.23
N LEU A 308 6.27 1.87 0.13
CA LEU A 308 5.77 2.14 -1.21
C LEU A 308 5.45 0.83 -1.89
N SER A 309 4.35 0.81 -2.64
CA SER A 309 3.98 -0.32 -3.47
C SER A 309 3.36 0.15 -4.77
N PHE A 310 3.67 -0.55 -5.86
CA PHE A 310 3.02 -0.39 -7.14
C PHE A 310 2.22 -1.66 -7.45
N HIS A 311 0.92 -1.49 -7.65
CA HIS A 311 0.00 -2.57 -7.97
C HIS A 311 -0.37 -2.48 -9.45
N ALA A 312 0.18 -3.39 -10.25
CA ALA A 312 -0.16 -3.53 -11.66
C ALA A 312 -1.14 -4.70 -11.88
N VAL A 313 -2.32 -4.41 -12.40
CA VAL A 313 -3.34 -5.37 -12.80
C VAL A 313 -2.76 -6.31 -13.86
N PRO A 314 -2.80 -7.64 -13.63
CA PRO A 314 -2.39 -8.61 -14.63
C PRO A 314 -3.26 -8.48 -15.90
N LEU A 315 -2.62 -8.40 -17.07
CA LEU A 315 -3.27 -8.27 -18.39
C LEU A 315 -4.30 -9.38 -18.69
N GLY A 316 -4.22 -10.53 -18.01
CA GLY A 316 -5.13 -11.67 -18.21
C GLY A 316 -6.52 -11.52 -17.59
N ASN A 317 -6.73 -10.63 -16.63
CA ASN A 317 -8.00 -10.59 -15.87
C ASN A 317 -8.99 -9.54 -16.38
N ALA A 318 -8.56 -8.59 -17.21
CA ALA A 318 -9.41 -7.48 -17.67
C ALA A 318 -10.43 -7.91 -18.75
N ALA A 319 -10.17 -9.01 -19.47
CA ALA A 319 -11.09 -9.51 -20.51
C ALA A 319 -12.25 -10.35 -19.94
N SER A 320 -12.17 -10.79 -18.67
CA SER A 320 -13.19 -11.62 -18.03
C SER A 320 -13.98 -10.85 -16.96
N SER A 321 -14.30 -9.59 -17.23
CA SER A 321 -15.09 -8.72 -16.34
C SER A 321 -16.57 -9.12 -16.20
N MET A 322 -16.99 -10.26 -16.76
CA MET A 322 -18.40 -10.67 -16.79
C MET A 322 -18.75 -11.86 -15.87
N GLU A 323 -17.80 -12.56 -15.24
CA GLU A 323 -18.12 -13.83 -14.55
C GLU A 323 -17.71 -13.99 -13.08
N GLN A 324 -17.01 -13.05 -12.43
CA GLN A 324 -16.38 -13.33 -11.11
C GLN A 324 -16.92 -12.60 -9.87
N TYR A 325 -18.19 -12.18 -9.88
CA TYR A 325 -18.88 -11.72 -8.66
C TYR A 325 -20.25 -12.38 -8.46
N SER A 326 -20.26 -13.70 -8.41
CA SER A 326 -21.27 -14.44 -7.65
C SER A 326 -20.60 -15.01 -6.40
N TYR A 327 -20.18 -14.12 -5.47
CA TYR A 327 -19.95 -14.56 -4.10
C TYR A 327 -21.34 -14.76 -3.48
N ALA A 328 -21.82 -16.00 -3.57
CA ALA A 328 -22.98 -16.50 -2.86
C ALA A 328 -22.67 -16.55 -1.35
N GLY A 329 -22.56 -15.38 -0.72
CA GLY A 329 -22.70 -15.20 0.71
C GLY A 329 -24.17 -15.00 1.03
N SER A 330 -24.84 -16.09 1.40
CA SER A 330 -26.23 -16.18 1.79
C SER A 330 -26.58 -15.24 2.95
N HIS A 331 -26.88 -13.98 2.66
CA HIS A 331 -27.75 -13.17 3.50
C HIS A 331 -29.11 -13.07 2.81
N LYS A 332 -30.07 -13.87 3.31
CA LYS A 332 -31.49 -13.72 2.98
C LYS A 332 -31.95 -12.33 3.44
N GLN A 333 -31.80 -11.32 2.60
CA GLN A 333 -32.70 -10.18 2.66
C GLN A 333 -34.02 -10.63 2.04
N THR A 334 -34.92 -11.10 2.91
CA THR A 334 -36.35 -11.17 2.62
C THR A 334 -36.84 -9.76 2.34
N THR A 335 -36.77 -9.32 1.08
CA THR A 335 -37.59 -8.23 0.57
C THR A 335 -39.03 -8.73 0.52
N PRO A 336 -39.99 -8.03 1.16
CA PRO A 336 -41.39 -8.40 1.07
C PRO A 336 -41.86 -8.19 -0.37
N SER A 337 -42.29 -9.27 -0.98
CA SER A 337 -42.98 -9.34 -2.26
C SER A 337 -44.13 -8.33 -2.31
N GLN A 338 -44.04 -7.37 -3.23
CA GLN A 338 -45.13 -6.48 -3.60
C GLN A 338 -45.91 -7.14 -4.76
N PRO A 339 -47.20 -7.50 -4.60
CA PRO A 339 -47.96 -8.16 -5.65
C PRO A 339 -48.73 -7.17 -6.54
N GLY A 340 -48.58 -7.33 -7.86
CA GLY A 340 -49.49 -6.82 -8.91
C GLY A 340 -49.36 -5.32 -9.20
N SER A 341 -49.55 -4.79 -10.41
CA SER A 341 -50.05 -5.34 -11.67
C SER A 341 -50.07 -4.17 -12.68
N SER A 342 -49.61 -4.38 -13.91
CA SER A 342 -50.27 -3.99 -15.18
C SER A 342 -49.26 -3.77 -16.33
N PRO A 343 -49.57 -4.26 -17.54
CA PRO A 343 -48.80 -3.98 -18.75
C PRO A 343 -49.36 -2.73 -19.44
N ALA A 344 -48.59 -1.66 -19.50
CA ALA A 344 -48.96 -0.49 -20.31
C ALA A 344 -47.71 0.18 -20.89
N SER A 345 -47.61 0.08 -22.21
CA SER A 345 -47.05 1.08 -23.12
C SER A 345 -45.62 1.56 -22.86
N GLN A 346 -44.66 0.93 -23.54
CA GLN A 346 -43.31 1.45 -23.75
C GLN A 346 -43.37 2.80 -24.50
N PRO A 347 -42.88 3.91 -23.91
CA PRO A 347 -42.48 5.07 -24.67
C PRO A 347 -41.06 4.83 -25.24
N ALA A 348 -40.85 5.27 -26.48
CA ALA A 348 -39.55 5.23 -27.16
C ALA A 348 -38.44 5.77 -26.27
N ALA A 349 -37.41 4.95 -26.06
CA ALA A 349 -36.29 5.24 -25.18
C ALA A 349 -35.49 6.45 -25.69
N PRO A 350 -35.28 7.49 -24.87
CA PRO A 350 -34.35 8.55 -25.20
C PRO A 350 -32.92 8.00 -25.23
N GLU A 351 -32.20 8.44 -26.25
CA GLU A 351 -30.87 7.99 -26.66
C GLU A 351 -29.84 8.08 -25.53
N SER A 352 -29.26 6.91 -25.21
CA SER A 352 -27.89 6.69 -24.76
C SER A 352 -27.27 7.75 -23.83
N SER A 353 -27.82 7.90 -22.62
CA SER A 353 -27.08 8.49 -21.51
C SER A 353 -25.84 7.63 -21.24
N ALA A 354 -24.66 8.19 -21.52
CA ALA A 354 -23.36 7.56 -21.28
C ALA A 354 -23.30 7.09 -19.82
N THR A 355 -23.51 5.80 -19.60
CA THR A 355 -23.54 5.22 -18.27
C THR A 355 -22.11 5.16 -17.77
N CYS A 356 -21.82 5.84 -16.66
CA CYS A 356 -20.49 5.76 -16.04
C CYS A 356 -20.12 4.30 -15.80
N PRO A 357 -18.88 3.89 -16.12
CA PRO A 357 -18.45 2.52 -15.85
C PRO A 357 -18.59 2.23 -14.35
N PRO A 358 -19.05 1.01 -13.98
CA PRO A 358 -19.22 0.66 -12.58
C PRO A 358 -17.89 0.78 -11.82
N PRO A 359 -17.93 1.19 -10.53
CA PRO A 359 -16.74 1.26 -9.69
C PRO A 359 -15.98 -0.06 -9.71
N SER A 360 -14.69 0.00 -10.03
CA SER A 360 -13.85 -1.19 -10.12
C SER A 360 -13.16 -1.45 -8.77
N PRO A 361 -13.08 -2.70 -8.31
CA PRO A 361 -12.41 -3.03 -7.06
C PRO A 361 -10.95 -2.58 -7.13
N LEU A 362 -10.34 -2.24 -5.99
CA LEU A 362 -8.96 -1.71 -5.96
C LEU A 362 -7.94 -2.62 -6.69
N ARG A 363 -8.15 -3.94 -6.67
CA ARG A 363 -7.33 -4.95 -7.38
C ARG A 363 -7.40 -4.89 -8.92
N ALA A 364 -8.39 -4.18 -9.47
CA ALA A 364 -8.62 -4.01 -10.90
C ALA A 364 -8.15 -2.64 -11.42
N VAL A 365 -7.48 -1.84 -10.58
CA VAL A 365 -6.96 -0.52 -10.92
C VAL A 365 -5.44 -0.52 -10.73
N ASP A 366 -4.71 0.00 -11.71
CA ASP A 366 -3.27 0.22 -11.54
C ASP A 366 -3.08 1.44 -10.64
N HIS A 367 -2.33 1.29 -9.55
CA HIS A 367 -2.15 2.37 -8.58
C HIS A 367 -0.84 2.27 -7.81
N PHE A 368 -0.38 3.42 -7.30
CA PHE A 368 0.56 3.45 -6.20
C PHE A 368 -0.18 3.45 -4.87
N LYS A 369 0.33 2.66 -3.92
CA LYS A 369 -0.13 2.67 -2.54
C LYS A 369 1.05 3.06 -1.63
N ILE A 370 0.88 4.18 -0.93
CA ILE A 370 1.91 4.85 -0.13
C ILE A 370 1.53 4.71 1.34
N TYR A 371 2.11 3.73 2.00
CA TYR A 371 1.88 3.44 3.41
C TYR A 371 2.68 4.38 4.29
N HIS A 372 2.06 4.84 5.37
CA HIS A 372 2.61 5.81 6.30
C HIS A 372 1.89 5.67 7.65
N ASP A 373 2.54 6.13 8.71
CA ASP A 373 1.88 6.15 10.02
C ASP A 373 0.85 7.29 10.03
N ALA A 374 -0.27 7.05 10.72
CA ALA A 374 -1.44 7.93 10.77
C ALA A 374 -1.11 9.43 11.04
N PRO A 375 -0.20 9.78 11.98
CA PRO A 375 0.15 11.18 12.25
C PRO A 375 0.73 11.93 11.02
N TYR A 376 1.35 11.22 10.07
CA TYR A 376 1.96 11.82 8.88
C TYR A 376 0.98 11.98 7.71
N THR A 377 -0.30 11.61 7.88
CA THR A 377 -1.31 11.58 6.79
C THR A 377 -1.39 12.88 6.01
N LYS A 378 -1.50 14.00 6.72
CA LYS A 378 -1.61 15.33 6.12
C LYS A 378 -0.31 15.74 5.44
N ALA A 379 0.83 15.39 6.03
CA ALA A 379 2.16 15.71 5.49
C ALA A 379 2.43 14.97 4.18
N VAL A 380 2.12 13.67 4.12
CA VAL A 380 2.23 12.87 2.88
C VAL A 380 1.29 13.42 1.81
N ARG A 381 0.03 13.75 2.16
CA ARG A 381 -0.92 14.35 1.21
C ARG A 381 -0.42 15.69 0.67
N ASN A 382 0.16 16.53 1.52
CA ASN A 382 0.75 17.82 1.13
C ASN A 382 1.96 17.63 0.19
N ALA A 383 2.83 16.66 0.47
CA ALA A 383 3.96 16.34 -0.41
C ALA A 383 3.48 15.89 -1.80
N LEU A 384 2.47 15.01 -1.86
CA LEU A 384 1.83 14.59 -3.11
C LEU A 384 1.19 15.76 -3.86
N HIS A 385 0.47 16.63 -3.15
CA HIS A 385 -0.16 17.81 -3.74
C HIS A 385 0.88 18.83 -4.27
N GLY A 386 2.02 18.95 -3.59
CA GLY A 386 3.13 19.84 -3.95
C GLY A 386 3.97 19.34 -5.11
N TRP A 387 3.93 18.04 -5.41
CA TRP A 387 4.69 17.43 -6.49
C TRP A 387 4.36 18.03 -7.86
N SER A 388 5.37 18.08 -8.72
CA SER A 388 5.24 18.53 -10.10
C SER A 388 6.16 17.74 -11.01
N TYR A 389 5.61 17.37 -12.17
CA TYR A 389 6.34 16.78 -13.29
C TYR A 389 7.13 17.87 -14.01
N HIS A 390 8.36 17.55 -14.43
CA HIS A 390 9.23 18.45 -15.18
C HIS A 390 9.71 17.76 -16.47
N LYS A 391 9.60 18.47 -17.61
CA LYS A 391 10.14 18.05 -18.92
C LYS A 391 10.65 19.27 -19.66
N GLY A 392 11.96 19.44 -19.76
CA GLY A 392 12.57 20.70 -20.21
C GLY A 392 12.10 21.87 -19.33
N ASP A 393 11.64 22.94 -19.96
CA ASP A 393 11.12 24.13 -19.26
C ASP A 393 9.64 23.98 -18.82
N LYS A 394 8.99 22.87 -19.14
CA LYS A 394 7.57 22.66 -18.82
C LYS A 394 7.42 22.01 -17.44
N LYS A 395 6.63 22.66 -16.58
CA LYS A 395 6.30 22.19 -15.22
C LYS A 395 4.79 21.95 -15.09
N VAL A 396 4.39 20.75 -14.69
CA VAL A 396 2.98 20.36 -14.53
C VAL A 396 2.71 19.87 -13.11
N ARG A 397 1.81 20.54 -12.38
CA ARG A 397 1.32 20.06 -11.07
C ARG A 397 0.20 19.05 -11.25
N LEU A 398 0.58 17.84 -11.61
CA LEU A 398 -0.34 16.79 -12.07
C LEU A 398 -1.39 16.42 -11.02
N LEU A 399 -0.99 16.29 -9.75
CA LEU A 399 -1.87 15.89 -8.64
C LEU A 399 -2.66 17.06 -8.03
N LYS A 400 -2.58 18.27 -8.61
CA LYS A 400 -3.36 19.42 -8.14
C LYS A 400 -4.83 19.22 -8.52
N GLY A 401 -5.73 19.29 -7.53
CA GLY A 401 -7.16 19.07 -7.72
C GLY A 401 -7.57 17.59 -7.85
N ALA A 402 -6.61 16.66 -7.84
CA ALA A 402 -6.91 15.24 -7.80
C ALA A 402 -7.45 14.87 -6.42
N LYS A 403 -8.61 14.21 -6.39
CA LYS A 403 -9.24 13.61 -5.22
C LYS A 403 -8.68 12.20 -5.02
N LEU A 404 -7.74 12.07 -4.08
CA LEU A 404 -7.09 10.82 -3.72
C LEU A 404 -7.82 10.16 -2.56
N VAL A 405 -7.74 8.84 -2.49
CA VAL A 405 -8.37 8.05 -1.42
C VAL A 405 -7.32 7.69 -0.38
N LEU A 406 -7.64 7.95 0.88
CA LEU A 406 -6.95 7.41 2.04
C LEU A 406 -7.63 6.10 2.44
N VAL A 407 -6.84 5.05 2.64
CA VAL A 407 -7.33 3.76 3.11
C VAL A 407 -6.67 3.32 4.41
N ASP A 408 -7.34 2.48 5.16
CA ASP A 408 -6.80 1.79 6.34
C ASP A 408 -5.90 0.59 5.97
N GLU A 409 -5.42 -0.15 6.96
CA GLU A 409 -4.61 -1.36 6.80
C GLU A 409 -5.33 -2.48 6.04
N LEU A 410 -6.67 -2.53 6.13
CA LEU A 410 -7.53 -3.47 5.42
C LEU A 410 -7.86 -3.01 3.99
N SER A 411 -7.33 -1.87 3.56
CA SER A 411 -7.62 -1.22 2.28
C SER A 411 -9.08 -0.76 2.12
N GLN A 412 -9.78 -0.53 3.23
CA GLN A 412 -11.09 0.12 3.24
C GLN A 412 -10.90 1.64 3.15
N GLY A 413 -11.82 2.31 2.44
CA GLY A 413 -11.74 3.75 2.25
C GLY A 413 -12.09 4.49 3.55
N LEU A 414 -11.20 5.38 3.98
CA LEU A 414 -11.42 6.27 5.12
C LEU A 414 -11.87 7.65 4.65
N LEU A 415 -11.07 8.28 3.79
CA LEU A 415 -11.24 9.67 3.37
C LEU A 415 -11.00 9.83 1.87
N LEU A 416 -11.68 10.82 1.28
CA LEU A 416 -11.41 11.34 -0.06
C LEU A 416 -10.98 12.81 0.07
N CYS A 417 -9.78 13.14 -0.44
CA CYS A 417 -9.16 14.47 -0.30
C CYS A 417 -8.40 14.90 -1.55
#